data_AF-A0A3D3HK32-F1
#
_entry.id   AF-A0A3D3HK32-F1
#
_cell.length_a   1.000
_cell.length_b   1.000
_cell.length_c   1.000
_cell.angle_alpha   90.00
_cell.angle_beta   90.00
_cell.angle_gamma   90.00
#
_symmetry.space_group_name_H-M   'P 1'
#
loop_
_entity.id
_entity.type
_entity.pdbx_description
1 polymer ?
#
loop_
_entity_poly.entity_id
_entity_poly.type
_entity_poly.pdbx_seq_one_letter_code
_entity_poly.pdbx_strand_id
1 'polypeptide(L)'
;MKLSPKAAIEVCREAAKRNLWILGIDGGHWFNPGFRPDGSASWTYNKPNDYKSKLTENNKLAIDNIKEDTADGYTAFLVTISKPY
;
A
#
# COMPACT_ATOMS: atom_id res chain seq x y z
N MET A 1 7.76 -7.47 -0.16
CA MET A 1 7.14 -8.71 0.34
C MET A 1 5.78 -8.84 -0.33
N LYS A 2 5.32 -10.05 -0.70
CA LYS A 2 3.97 -10.25 -1.27
C LYS A 2 2.99 -10.39 -0.10
N LEU A 3 2.00 -9.52 -0.03
CA LEU A 3 1.09 -9.41 1.11
C LEU A 3 -0.32 -9.79 0.69
N SER A 4 -1.05 -10.49 1.56
CA SER A 4 -2.51 -10.60 1.42
C SER A 4 -3.17 -9.22 1.64
N PRO A 5 -4.42 -9.02 1.22
CA PRO A 5 -5.13 -7.75 1.43
C PRO A 5 -5.11 -7.31 2.91
N LYS A 6 -5.39 -8.25 3.81
CA LYS A 6 -5.35 -8.01 5.26
C LYS A 6 -3.97 -7.56 5.73
N ALA A 7 -2.92 -8.27 5.32
CA ALA A 7 -1.56 -7.95 5.71
C ALA A 7 -1.08 -6.60 5.14
N ALA A 8 -1.51 -6.24 3.93
CA ALA A 8 -1.21 -4.95 3.33
C ALA A 8 -1.83 -3.79 4.12
N ILE A 9 -3.09 -3.93 4.57
CA ILE A 9 -3.76 -2.96 5.45
C ILE A 9 -3.05 -2.85 6.80
N GLU A 10 -2.62 -3.98 7.38
CA GLU A 10 -1.87 -3.99 8.65
C GLU A 10 -0.52 -3.27 8.52
N VAL A 11 0.22 -3.49 7.42
CA VAL A 11 1.45 -2.74 7.11
C VAL A 11 1.18 -1.25 7.00
N CYS A 12 0.09 -0.84 6.33
CA CYS A 12 -0.28 0.57 6.25
C CYS A 12 -0.48 1.15 7.65
N ARG A 13 -1.34 0.52 8.48
CA ARG A 13 -1.60 1.00 9.86
C ARG A 13 -0.33 1.10 10.69
N GLU A 14 0.58 0.14 10.55
CA GLU A 14 1.84 0.13 11.28
C GLU A 14 2.83 1.19 10.79
N ALA A 15 2.84 1.48 9.48
CA ALA A 15 3.60 2.59 8.91
C ALA A 15 3.17 3.94 9.51
N ALA A 16 1.86 4.18 9.65
CA ALA A 16 1.33 5.40 10.25
C ALA A 16 1.77 5.56 11.72
N LYS A 17 1.70 4.50 12.53
CA LYS A 17 2.19 4.53 13.93
C LYS A 17 3.68 4.88 14.04
N ARG A 18 4.46 4.48 13.03
CA ARG A 18 5.91 4.71 12.96
C ARG A 18 6.28 6.00 12.21
N ASN A 19 5.30 6.81 11.85
CA ASN A 19 5.49 8.04 11.07
C ASN A 19 6.20 7.80 9.71
N LEU A 20 5.94 6.66 9.09
CA LEU A 20 6.49 6.30 7.78
C LEU A 20 5.46 6.60 6.68
N TRP A 21 5.94 7.18 5.58
CA TRP A 21 5.11 7.51 4.42
C TRP A 21 4.96 6.31 3.49
N ILE A 22 3.74 6.05 3.01
CA ILE A 22 3.47 5.03 2.00
C ILE A 22 3.68 5.68 0.63
N LEU A 23 4.73 5.25 -0.07
CA LEU A 23 5.14 5.80 -1.36
C LEU A 23 4.32 5.20 -2.51
N GLY A 24 3.95 3.93 -2.39
CA GLY A 24 3.18 3.25 -3.42
C GLY A 24 2.68 1.88 -3.00
N ILE A 25 1.67 1.41 -3.72
CA ILE A 25 1.05 0.09 -3.58
C ILE A 25 0.90 -0.48 -4.98
N ASP A 26 1.41 -1.69 -5.21
CA ASP A 26 1.18 -2.41 -6.46
C ASP A 26 0.25 -3.59 -6.21
N GLY A 27 -0.94 -3.53 -6.80
CA GLY A 27 -1.91 -4.62 -6.83
C GLY A 27 -1.55 -5.72 -7.83
N GLY A 28 -2.08 -6.91 -7.58
CA GLY A 28 -1.92 -8.04 -8.47
C GLY A 28 -2.63 -9.29 -7.97
N HIS A 29 -2.39 -10.40 -8.66
CA HIS A 29 -3.00 -11.69 -8.32
C HIS A 29 -1.95 -12.69 -7.84
N TRP A 30 -2.33 -13.44 -6.81
CA TRP A 30 -1.60 -14.61 -6.33
C TRP A 30 -2.13 -15.90 -6.97
N PHE A 31 -1.23 -16.73 -7.51
CA PHE A 31 -1.53 -17.98 -8.23
C PHE A 31 -1.07 -19.25 -7.50
N ASN A 32 -0.69 -19.16 -6.23
CA ASN A 32 -0.32 -20.30 -5.38
C ASN A 32 0.60 -21.38 -6.02
N PRO A 33 1.91 -21.11 -6.19
CA PRO A 33 2.61 -19.85 -5.94
C PRO A 33 2.72 -18.99 -7.20
N GLY A 34 3.03 -17.71 -7.02
CA GLY A 34 3.33 -16.79 -8.11
C GLY A 34 2.55 -15.50 -7.98
N PHE A 35 3.24 -14.37 -8.05
CA PHE A 35 2.63 -13.06 -8.03
C PHE A 35 2.73 -12.46 -9.42
N ARG A 36 1.58 -12.10 -10.00
CA ARG A 36 1.51 -11.33 -11.24
C ARG A 36 1.03 -9.92 -10.91
N PRO A 37 1.91 -8.90 -10.97
CA PRO A 37 1.50 -7.52 -10.82
C PRO A 37 0.60 -7.10 -11.99
N ASP A 38 -0.29 -6.14 -11.73
CA ASP A 38 -1.04 -5.43 -12.75
C ASP A 38 -0.68 -3.94 -12.67
N GLY A 39 -0.09 -3.39 -13.74
CA GLY A 39 0.34 -2.00 -13.77
C GLY A 39 -0.81 -0.99 -13.71
N SER A 40 -2.05 -1.42 -13.99
CA SER A 40 -3.24 -0.58 -13.80
C SER A 40 -3.64 -0.43 -12.33
N ALA A 41 -3.21 -1.35 -11.46
CA ALA A 41 -3.42 -1.33 -10.01
C ALA A 41 -2.22 -0.75 -9.24
N SER A 42 -1.36 0.01 -9.92
CA SER A 42 -0.25 0.72 -9.28
C SER A 42 -0.73 2.08 -8.75
N TRP A 43 -0.74 2.21 -7.43
CA TRP A 43 -0.99 3.46 -6.73
C TRP A 43 0.33 4.09 -6.29
N THR A 44 0.50 5.39 -6.53
CA THR A 44 1.70 6.13 -6.13
C THR A 44 1.31 7.42 -5.44
N TYR A 45 1.98 7.74 -4.34
CA TYR A 45 1.82 9.02 -3.66
C TYR A 45 3.17 9.59 -3.24
N ASN A 46 3.59 10.62 -3.96
CA ASN A 46 4.85 11.32 -3.71
C ASN A 46 4.85 11.96 -2.32
N LYS A 47 5.94 11.75 -1.57
CA LYS A 47 6.12 12.32 -0.23
C LYS A 47 6.38 13.83 -0.32
N PRO A 48 5.49 14.70 0.18
CA PRO A 48 5.71 16.15 0.15
C PRO A 48 6.69 16.58 1.25
N ASN A 49 7.18 17.83 1.19
CA ASN A 49 8.06 18.37 2.22
C ASN A 49 7.38 18.43 3.60
N ASP A 50 6.08 18.70 3.63
CA ASP A 50 5.24 18.77 4.84
C ASP A 50 4.58 17.43 5.20
N TYR A 51 5.17 16.28 4.82
CA TYR A 51 4.53 14.96 4.92
C TYR A 51 3.97 14.61 6.31
N LYS A 52 4.58 15.12 7.39
CA LYS A 52 4.19 14.78 8.77
C LYS A 52 2.74 15.18 9.08
N SER A 53 2.24 16.31 8.55
CA SER A 53 0.85 16.73 8.75
C SER A 53 -0.15 15.91 7.92
N LYS A 54 0.35 15.18 6.91
CA LYS A 54 -0.45 14.40 5.94
C LYS A 54 -0.33 12.89 6.12
N LEU A 55 0.34 12.41 7.17
CA LEU A 55 0.50 10.97 7.44
C LEU A 55 -0.85 10.25 7.54
N THR A 56 -1.82 10.85 8.24
CA THR A 56 -3.17 10.28 8.39
C THR A 56 -3.89 10.17 7.05
N GLU A 57 -3.76 11.19 6.19
CA GLU A 57 -4.37 11.22 4.86
C GLU A 57 -3.71 10.17 3.94
N ASN A 58 -2.37 10.14 3.89
CA ASN A 58 -1.61 9.14 3.14
C ASN A 58 -2.00 7.71 3.54
N ASN A 59 -2.14 7.46 4.84
CA ASN A 59 -2.55 6.17 5.35
C ASN A 59 -3.98 5.79 4.95
N LYS A 60 -4.91 6.74 5.07
CA LYS A 60 -6.31 6.52 4.72
C LYS A 60 -6.43 6.19 3.22
N LEU A 61 -5.84 7.00 2.35
CA LEU A 61 -5.88 6.80 0.90
C LEU A 61 -5.24 5.48 0.49
N ALA A 62 -4.13 5.08 1.11
CA ALA A 62 -3.48 3.81 0.86
C ALA A 62 -4.38 2.61 1.24
N ILE A 63 -5.06 2.68 2.40
CA ILE A 63 -5.98 1.63 2.85
C ILE A 63 -7.21 1.56 1.93
N ASP A 64 -7.75 2.70 1.54
CA ASP A 64 -8.92 2.75 0.66
C ASP A 64 -8.58 2.21 -0.73
N ASN A 65 -7.40 2.53 -1.29
CA ASN A 65 -6.89 1.91 -2.52
C ASN A 65 -6.83 0.37 -2.42
N ILE A 66 -6.28 -0.19 -1.34
CA ILE A 66 -6.22 -1.65 -1.15
C ILE A 66 -7.63 -2.26 -1.10
N LYS A 67 -8.60 -1.58 -0.49
CA LYS A 67 -9.98 -2.09 -0.41
C LYS A 67 -10.67 -2.06 -1.77
N GLU A 68 -10.48 -0.98 -2.53
CA GLU A 68 -11.00 -0.84 -3.90
C GLU A 68 -10.42 -1.94 -4.78
N ASP A 69 -9.09 -2.11 -4.80
CA ASP A 69 -8.43 -3.17 -5.54
C ASP A 69 -8.89 -4.57 -5.10
N THR A 70 -9.12 -4.78 -3.80
CA THR A 70 -9.65 -6.06 -3.30
C THR A 70 -11.07 -6.31 -3.81
N ALA A 71 -11.91 -5.28 -3.89
CA ALA A 71 -13.27 -5.37 -4.43
C ALA A 71 -13.25 -5.67 -5.95
N ASP A 72 -12.24 -5.17 -6.65
CA ASP A 72 -11.99 -5.44 -8.08
C ASP A 72 -11.35 -6.82 -8.33
N GLY A 73 -11.04 -7.58 -7.27
CA GLY A 73 -10.58 -8.97 -7.35
C GLY A 73 -9.07 -9.16 -7.25
N TYR A 74 -8.29 -8.12 -6.93
CA TYR A 74 -6.87 -8.27 -6.62
C TYR A 74 -6.67 -9.02 -5.29
N THR A 75 -5.71 -9.93 -5.26
CA THR A 75 -5.52 -10.88 -4.15
C THR A 75 -4.18 -10.77 -3.46
N ALA A 76 -3.25 -9.98 -4.01
CA ALA A 76 -1.96 -9.75 -3.40
C ALA A 76 -1.43 -8.34 -3.71
N PHE A 77 -0.62 -7.83 -2.80
CA PHE A 77 -0.09 -6.47 -2.85
C PHE A 77 1.39 -6.42 -2.53
N LEU A 78 2.09 -5.45 -3.12
CA LEU A 78 3.39 -4.96 -2.67
C LEU A 78 3.19 -3.56 -2.11
N VAL A 79 3.69 -3.30 -0.90
CA VAL A 79 3.62 -1.96 -0.28
C VAL A 79 5.04 -1.40 -0.19
N THR A 80 5.24 -0.19 -0.71
CA THR A 80 6.51 0.54 -0.66
C THR A 80 6.40 1.68 0.33
N ILE A 81 7.25 1.67 1.36
CA ILE A 81 7.29 2.70 2.41
C ILE A 81 8.59 3.49 2.37
N SER A 82 8.56 4.74 2.82
CA SER A 82 9.76 5.57 2.95
C SER A 82 10.73 4.98 3.98
N LYS A 83 12.03 5.17 3.76
CA LYS A 83 13.05 4.78 4.75
C LYS A 83 12.85 5.53 6.08
N PRO A 84 12.99 4.85 7.24
CA PRO A 84 13.18 5.54 8.51
C PRO A 84 14.51 6.32 8.47
N TYR A 85 14.53 7.51 9.05
CA TYR A 85 15.75 8.30 9.29
C TYR A 85 16.19 8.13 10.74
#